data_AF-A0A8J6VK99-F1
#
_entry.id   AF-A0A8J6VK99-F1
#
_cell.length_a   1.000
_cell.length_b   1.000
_cell.length_c   1.000
_cell.angle_alpha   90.00
_cell.angle_beta   90.00
_cell.angle_gamma   90.00
#
_symmetry.space_group_name_H-M   'P 1'
#
loop_
_entity.id
_entity.type
_entity.pdbx_description
1 polymer ?
#
loop_
_entity_poly.entity_id
_entity_poly.type
_entity_poly.pdbx_seq_one_letter_code
_entity_poly.pdbx_strand_id
1 'polypeptide(L)'
;MNQMSNYPDFSQLGYQVIRELGRNREAGRITYQATALNSDQQVVIKEFRFADAAGDWSSFKAYQREIEVLQQMQHSRIPQYLNSFETSVGFCLVQEYKNAPSLAERCSFNPEEIKQIALSVLEILAYLQRRTPPIIHRDIKPENILVDQQLNAYLVDFGLARIRGGEVAMSSVAAGTPGFMPPEEQFGRPLTKASDLYSLGVTLICLLTGTRSVAIGNLIDDDYRFDFKKLVPQLSSSFVEWLTKMVEPNLNNRFDDAIVAMTALKPIDVVGSSIKSRKKAAVLGLASIGIIAGLGVMMIYPALTTPRQETLVKRLLETKECEKCDLHGVNLKGANLGNANLRDANLQGANLEFANLGNANLQEAYLDNAKLGSANLGSANLEFAKLGSADLGSANLGSANLRGAFLASGHLQGANLEFANLRGVNLGSANLGSANLGSANLKDAYLEGTNLEGANLKGAKLDTKLRNANFKGAIMPDGTKHR
;
A
#
# COMPACT_ATOMS: atom_id res chain seq x y z
N MET A 1 32.05 38.00 -21.82
CA MET A 1 32.45 36.59 -21.81
C MET A 1 31.43 35.85 -20.95
N ASN A 2 30.44 35.23 -21.60
CA ASN A 2 29.33 34.58 -20.94
C ASN A 2 29.85 33.36 -20.16
N GLN A 3 29.55 33.31 -18.87
CA GLN A 3 29.65 32.07 -18.10
C GLN A 3 28.87 31.01 -18.87
N MET A 4 29.54 29.95 -19.31
CA MET A 4 28.88 28.75 -19.82
C MET A 4 27.91 28.29 -18.73
N SER A 5 26.61 28.46 -18.96
CA SER A 5 25.59 27.96 -18.06
C SER A 5 25.78 26.45 -17.95
N ASN A 6 25.94 25.92 -16.73
CA ASN A 6 26.05 24.47 -16.45
C ASN A 6 24.73 23.70 -16.72
N TYR A 7 23.84 24.26 -17.53
CA TYR A 7 22.50 23.76 -17.82
C TYR A 7 22.40 23.33 -19.29
N PRO A 8 21.51 22.38 -19.63
CA PRO A 8 21.27 21.99 -21.01
C PRO A 8 20.83 23.19 -21.86
N ASP A 9 21.37 23.26 -23.08
CA ASP A 9 21.00 24.30 -24.04
C ASP A 9 19.72 23.90 -24.79
N PHE A 10 18.60 24.52 -24.40
CA PHE A 10 17.30 24.39 -25.05
C PHE A 10 16.95 25.60 -25.93
N SER A 11 17.92 26.47 -26.23
CA SER A 11 17.67 27.73 -26.95
C SER A 11 17.10 27.50 -28.36
N GLN A 12 17.60 26.48 -29.06
CA GLN A 12 17.09 26.07 -30.38
C GLN A 12 15.65 25.56 -30.33
N LEU A 13 15.20 25.10 -29.16
CA LEU A 13 13.84 24.63 -28.91
C LEU A 13 12.94 25.75 -28.35
N GLY A 14 13.47 26.98 -28.25
CA GLY A 14 12.73 28.16 -27.80
C GLY A 14 12.73 28.37 -26.28
N TYR A 15 13.64 27.75 -25.53
CA TYR A 15 13.68 27.88 -24.06
C TYR A 15 15.06 28.22 -23.52
N GLN A 16 15.10 29.06 -22.49
CA GLN A 16 16.32 29.37 -21.74
C GLN A 16 16.17 28.91 -20.29
N VAL A 17 17.03 27.98 -19.85
CA VAL A 17 17.02 27.48 -18.47
C VAL A 17 17.51 28.58 -17.52
N ILE A 18 16.72 28.88 -16.49
CA ILE A 18 17.05 29.82 -15.41
C ILE A 18 17.78 29.08 -14.29
N ARG A 19 17.20 27.97 -13.80
CA ARG A 19 17.73 27.17 -12.69
C ARG A 19 17.15 25.76 -12.65
N GLU A 20 17.82 24.87 -11.94
CA GLU A 20 17.29 23.55 -11.57
C GLU A 20 16.35 23.69 -10.36
N LEU A 21 15.16 23.11 -10.45
CA LEU A 21 14.17 23.04 -9.36
C LEU A 21 14.29 21.72 -8.57
N GLY A 22 14.74 20.64 -9.22
CA GLY A 22 14.93 19.36 -8.55
C GLY A 22 15.51 18.29 -9.47
N ARG A 23 16.10 17.26 -8.88
CA ARG A 23 16.72 16.14 -9.60
C ARG A 23 16.53 14.83 -8.84
N ASN A 24 16.01 13.82 -9.53
CA ASN A 24 15.96 12.44 -9.07
C ASN A 24 16.94 11.60 -9.89
N ARG A 25 18.07 11.23 -9.27
CA ARG A 25 19.16 10.49 -9.94
C ARG A 25 18.79 9.04 -10.24
N GLU A 26 17.95 8.42 -9.42
CA GLU A 26 17.56 7.01 -9.58
C GLU A 26 16.53 6.82 -10.70
N ALA A 27 15.65 7.81 -10.90
CA ALA A 27 14.65 7.81 -11.96
C ALA A 27 15.09 8.54 -13.24
N GLY A 28 16.32 9.07 -13.28
CA GLY A 28 16.83 9.81 -14.45
C GLY A 28 16.03 11.08 -14.78
N ARG A 29 15.43 11.75 -13.79
CA ARG A 29 14.54 12.90 -13.98
C ARG A 29 15.14 14.19 -13.44
N ILE A 30 15.13 15.25 -14.25
CA ILE A 30 15.58 16.60 -13.83
C ILE A 30 14.49 17.62 -14.17
N THR A 31 14.18 18.51 -13.23
CA THR A 31 13.18 19.55 -13.40
C THR A 31 13.86 20.91 -13.40
N TYR A 32 13.62 21.70 -14.45
CA TYR A 32 14.18 23.03 -14.66
C TYR A 32 13.08 24.09 -14.66
N GLN A 33 13.40 25.27 -14.13
CA GLN A 33 12.67 26.49 -14.44
C GLN A 33 13.32 27.15 -15.64
N ALA A 34 12.53 27.54 -16.63
CA ALA A 34 13.00 28.15 -17.86
C ALA A 34 12.09 29.32 -18.29
N THR A 35 12.60 30.17 -19.19
CA THR A 35 11.81 31.18 -19.89
C THR A 35 11.58 30.72 -21.33
N ALA A 36 10.34 30.82 -21.82
CA ALA A 36 10.01 30.65 -23.22
C ALA A 36 10.44 31.90 -24.00
N LEU A 37 11.36 31.75 -24.95
CA LEU A 37 12.00 32.86 -25.68
C LEU A 37 11.05 33.65 -26.59
N ASN A 38 9.89 33.09 -26.92
CA ASN A 38 8.90 33.71 -27.78
C ASN A 38 7.87 34.57 -27.02
N SER A 39 7.74 34.40 -25.70
CA SER A 39 6.69 35.05 -24.90
C SER A 39 7.17 35.61 -23.56
N ASP A 40 8.44 35.41 -23.21
CA ASP A 40 9.02 35.67 -21.89
C ASP A 40 8.27 34.99 -20.72
N GLN A 41 7.41 34.02 -21.01
CA GLN A 41 6.66 33.28 -20.00
C GLN A 41 7.57 32.28 -19.28
N GLN A 42 7.47 32.21 -17.96
CA GLN A 42 8.15 31.18 -17.18
C GLN A 42 7.44 29.82 -17.32
N VAL A 43 8.24 28.78 -17.49
CA VAL A 43 7.80 27.40 -17.68
C VAL A 43 8.62 26.45 -16.83
N VAL A 44 8.07 25.26 -16.61
CA VAL A 44 8.78 24.11 -16.03
C VAL A 44 9.11 23.13 -17.15
N ILE A 45 10.38 22.75 -17.26
CA ILE A 45 10.84 21.70 -18.18
C ILE A 45 11.26 20.49 -17.36
N LYS A 46 10.57 19.37 -17.54
CA LYS A 46 10.92 18.07 -16.94
C LYS A 46 11.64 17.23 -17.99
N GLU A 47 12.93 17.04 -17.80
CA GLU A 47 13.77 16.17 -18.62
C GLU A 47 13.79 14.76 -18.02
N PHE A 48 13.48 13.77 -18.85
CA PHE A 48 13.55 12.35 -18.57
C PHE A 48 14.65 11.73 -19.42
N ARG A 49 15.71 11.23 -18.80
CA ARG A 49 16.87 10.65 -19.50
C ARG A 49 16.78 9.13 -19.54
N PHE A 50 17.02 8.54 -20.71
CA PHE A 50 16.91 7.09 -20.93
C PHE A 50 18.26 6.41 -21.21
N ALA A 51 19.33 7.18 -21.41
CA ALA A 51 20.61 6.66 -21.90
C ALA A 51 21.43 5.84 -20.87
N ASP A 52 21.13 5.90 -19.57
CA ASP A 52 21.87 5.16 -18.52
C ASP A 52 21.25 3.79 -18.16
N ALA A 53 20.07 3.44 -18.69
CA ALA A 53 19.40 2.17 -18.47
C ALA A 53 19.17 1.48 -19.82
N ALA A 54 19.79 0.33 -20.03
CA ALA A 54 19.76 -0.45 -21.26
C ALA A 54 18.36 -0.49 -21.94
N GLY A 55 18.17 0.35 -22.96
CA GLY A 55 17.34 0.13 -24.16
C GLY A 55 15.87 -0.28 -23.99
N ASP A 56 15.18 0.08 -22.90
CA ASP A 56 13.78 -0.34 -22.70
C ASP A 56 12.78 0.72 -23.19
N TRP A 57 12.38 0.60 -24.47
CA TRP A 57 11.35 1.42 -25.15
C TRP A 57 9.96 1.38 -24.47
N SER A 58 9.73 0.49 -23.49
CA SER A 58 8.53 0.50 -22.66
C SER A 58 8.42 1.75 -21.77
N SER A 59 9.56 2.37 -21.42
CA SER A 59 9.62 3.57 -20.58
C SER A 59 9.04 4.80 -21.31
N PHE A 60 9.29 4.93 -22.61
CA PHE A 60 8.74 6.02 -23.43
C PHE A 60 7.20 5.97 -23.51
N LYS A 61 6.62 4.76 -23.65
CA LYS A 61 5.16 4.57 -23.67
C LYS A 61 4.47 4.99 -22.36
N ALA A 62 5.16 4.86 -21.22
CA ALA A 62 4.61 5.28 -19.93
C ALA A 62 4.49 6.83 -19.84
N TYR A 63 5.49 7.56 -20.35
CA TYR A 63 5.47 9.02 -20.40
C TYR A 63 4.50 9.56 -21.47
N GLN A 64 4.32 8.83 -22.58
CA GLN A 64 3.31 9.18 -23.59
C GLN A 64 1.90 9.25 -23.00
N ARG A 65 1.54 8.27 -22.16
CA ARG A 65 0.23 8.27 -21.47
C ARG A 65 0.07 9.42 -20.48
N GLU A 66 1.15 9.81 -19.79
CA GLU A 66 1.13 10.97 -18.90
C GLU A 66 0.85 12.26 -19.68
N ILE A 67 1.48 12.43 -20.84
CA ILE A 67 1.24 13.58 -21.72
C ILE A 67 -0.21 13.62 -22.21
N GLU A 68 -0.74 12.49 -22.67
CA GLU A 68 -2.14 12.40 -23.13
C GLU A 68 -3.13 12.82 -22.04
N VAL A 69 -2.89 12.40 -20.80
CA VAL A 69 -3.69 12.81 -19.65
C VAL A 69 -3.55 14.31 -19.40
N LEU A 70 -2.32 14.83 -19.33
CA LEU A 70 -2.06 16.25 -19.05
C LEU A 70 -2.59 17.19 -20.15
N GLN A 71 -2.55 16.78 -21.42
CA GLN A 71 -3.12 17.55 -22.55
C GLN A 71 -4.63 17.75 -22.42
N GLN A 72 -5.33 16.79 -21.82
CA GLN A 72 -6.79 16.83 -21.64
C GLN A 72 -7.19 17.50 -20.31
N MET A 73 -6.21 17.85 -19.47
CA MET A 73 -6.48 18.45 -18.17
C MET A 73 -6.59 19.97 -18.26
N GLN A 74 -7.71 20.49 -17.76
CA GLN A 74 -7.95 21.92 -17.63
C GLN A 74 -8.40 22.24 -16.21
N HIS A 75 -7.48 22.74 -15.39
CA HIS A 75 -7.76 23.16 -14.02
C HIS A 75 -6.76 24.25 -13.60
N SER A 76 -7.23 25.36 -13.03
CA SER A 76 -6.37 26.51 -12.67
C SER A 76 -5.27 26.17 -11.64
N ARG A 77 -5.53 25.16 -10.80
CA ARG A 77 -4.61 24.67 -9.74
C ARG A 77 -3.78 23.44 -10.14
N ILE A 78 -3.74 23.10 -11.43
CA ILE A 78 -2.84 22.07 -11.96
C ILE A 78 -2.03 22.72 -13.10
N PRO A 79 -0.70 22.62 -13.13
CA PRO A 79 0.10 23.20 -14.21
C PRO A 79 -0.35 22.72 -15.58
N GLN A 80 -0.70 23.67 -16.45
CA GLN A 80 -1.14 23.35 -17.81
C GLN A 80 -0.01 22.70 -18.62
N TYR A 81 -0.34 21.67 -19.41
CA TYR A 81 0.55 21.18 -20.45
C TYR A 81 0.77 22.25 -21.52
N LEU A 82 2.01 22.55 -21.87
CA LEU A 82 2.34 23.53 -22.91
C LEU A 82 2.92 22.86 -24.16
N ASN A 83 3.92 21.99 -23.97
CA ASN A 83 4.62 21.36 -25.07
C ASN A 83 5.39 20.12 -24.60
N SER A 84 5.91 19.35 -25.54
CA SER A 84 6.90 18.32 -25.28
C SER A 84 7.81 18.11 -26.48
N PHE A 85 9.06 17.69 -26.23
CA PHE A 85 10.04 17.46 -27.29
C PHE A 85 11.04 16.37 -26.90
N GLU A 86 11.64 15.73 -27.90
CA GLU A 86 12.69 14.73 -27.71
C GLU A 86 14.07 15.39 -27.66
N THR A 87 15.00 14.76 -26.95
CA THR A 87 16.41 15.14 -26.90
C THR A 87 17.28 13.94 -27.23
N SER A 88 18.57 14.14 -27.48
CA SER A 88 19.52 13.05 -27.78
C SER A 88 19.68 12.03 -26.64
N VAL A 89 19.29 12.40 -25.42
CA VAL A 89 19.42 11.58 -24.21
C VAL A 89 18.08 11.15 -23.62
N GLY A 90 16.96 11.63 -24.16
CA GLY A 90 15.63 11.23 -23.75
C GLY A 90 14.52 12.17 -24.19
N PHE A 91 13.69 12.62 -23.25
CA PHE A 91 12.44 13.33 -23.54
C PHE A 91 12.18 14.46 -22.54
N CYS A 92 11.57 15.55 -23.00
CA CYS A 92 11.22 16.70 -22.19
C CYS A 92 9.72 17.02 -22.25
N LEU A 93 9.13 17.28 -21.09
CA LEU A 93 7.77 17.78 -20.90
C LEU A 93 7.81 19.23 -20.42
N VAL A 94 7.04 20.11 -21.06
CA VAL A 94 6.95 21.53 -20.72
C VAL A 94 5.57 21.84 -20.14
N GLN A 95 5.54 22.45 -18.96
CA GLN A 95 4.32 22.85 -18.26
C GLN A 95 4.39 24.32 -17.80
N GLU A 96 3.23 24.87 -17.50
CA GLU A 96 3.09 26.18 -16.85
C GLU A 96 3.89 26.22 -15.53
N TYR A 97 4.67 27.28 -15.32
CA TYR A 97 5.30 27.53 -14.02
C TYR A 97 4.29 28.12 -13.03
N LYS A 98 4.14 27.48 -11.86
CA LYS A 98 3.39 28.04 -10.74
C LYS A 98 4.37 28.69 -9.78
N ASN A 99 4.22 30.00 -9.56
CA ASN A 99 5.05 30.75 -8.63
C ASN A 99 4.53 30.58 -7.18
N ALA A 100 4.77 29.40 -6.63
CA ALA A 100 4.42 29.06 -5.26
C ALA A 100 5.48 28.10 -4.68
N PRO A 101 5.90 28.27 -3.42
CA PRO A 101 6.83 27.35 -2.76
C PRO A 101 6.18 25.98 -2.53
N SER A 102 7.02 24.95 -2.45
CA SER A 102 6.58 23.59 -2.06
C SER A 102 6.29 23.51 -0.56
N LEU A 103 5.32 22.68 -0.16
CA LEU A 103 5.09 22.35 1.25
C LEU A 103 6.28 21.67 1.93
N ALA A 104 7.23 21.13 1.17
CA ALA A 104 8.48 20.58 1.72
C ALA A 104 9.48 21.68 2.11
N GLU A 105 9.32 22.90 1.63
CA GLU A 105 10.09 24.05 2.10
C GLU A 105 9.71 24.35 3.55
N ARG A 106 10.67 24.81 4.37
CA ARG A 106 10.47 25.00 5.82
C ARG A 106 9.56 26.19 6.10
N CYS A 107 8.26 25.99 5.93
CA CYS A 107 7.19 26.91 6.31
C CYS A 107 6.37 26.25 7.43
N SER A 108 6.20 26.95 8.56
CA SER A 108 5.30 26.49 9.62
C SER A 108 3.89 27.00 9.32
N PHE A 109 2.95 26.09 9.14
CA PHE A 109 1.53 26.42 9.04
C PHE A 109 0.86 26.15 10.39
N ASN A 110 -0.04 27.03 10.80
CA ASN A 110 -0.92 26.74 11.91
C ASN A 110 -2.01 25.72 11.50
N PRO A 111 -2.69 25.06 12.46
CA PRO A 111 -3.65 24.02 12.12
C PRO A 111 -4.81 24.48 11.23
N GLU A 112 -5.27 25.72 11.35
CA GLU A 112 -6.36 26.24 10.52
C GLU A 112 -5.89 26.47 9.08
N GLU A 113 -4.67 26.97 8.89
CA GLU A 113 -4.05 27.06 7.56
C GLU A 113 -3.90 25.67 6.92
N ILE A 114 -3.51 24.66 7.69
CA ILE A 114 -3.41 23.28 7.22
C ILE A 114 -4.79 22.74 6.79
N LYS A 115 -5.86 23.08 7.51
CA LYS A 115 -7.24 22.75 7.09
C LYS A 115 -7.60 23.44 5.76
N GLN A 116 -7.24 24.71 5.56
CA GLN A 116 -7.49 25.41 4.28
C GLN A 116 -6.72 24.76 3.12
N ILE A 117 -5.46 24.38 3.35
CA ILE A 117 -4.65 23.64 2.37
C ILE A 117 -5.30 22.29 2.05
N ALA A 118 -5.76 21.56 3.07
CA ALA A 118 -6.47 20.28 2.89
C ALA A 118 -7.73 20.45 2.01
N LEU A 119 -8.55 21.47 2.27
CA LEU A 119 -9.72 21.79 1.47
C LEU A 119 -9.33 22.11 0.02
N SER A 120 -8.30 22.94 -0.18
CA SER A 120 -7.83 23.28 -1.53
C SER A 120 -7.34 22.05 -2.31
N VAL A 121 -6.63 21.11 -1.67
CA VAL A 121 -6.18 19.88 -2.34
C VAL A 121 -7.37 18.95 -2.62
N LEU A 122 -8.32 18.81 -1.68
CA LEU A 122 -9.53 17.99 -1.88
C LEU A 122 -10.39 18.46 -3.06
N GLU A 123 -10.45 19.76 -3.32
CA GLU A 123 -11.13 20.29 -4.50
C GLU A 123 -10.45 19.86 -5.82
N ILE A 124 -9.11 19.84 -5.86
CA ILE A 124 -8.35 19.32 -7.00
C ILE A 124 -8.62 17.83 -7.18
N LEU A 125 -8.59 17.05 -6.09
CA LEU A 125 -8.87 15.62 -6.12
C LEU A 125 -10.29 15.32 -6.58
N ALA A 126 -11.28 16.09 -6.12
CA ALA A 126 -12.66 15.94 -6.57
C ALA A 126 -12.79 16.18 -8.09
N TYR A 127 -12.06 17.15 -8.64
CA TYR A 127 -11.99 17.37 -10.08
C TYR A 127 -11.37 16.17 -10.83
N LEU A 128 -10.26 15.61 -10.33
CA LEU A 128 -9.60 14.44 -10.94
C LEU A 128 -10.49 13.18 -10.89
N GLN A 129 -11.18 12.98 -9.78
CA GLN A 129 -12.02 11.81 -9.53
C GLN A 129 -13.33 11.81 -10.33
N ARG A 130 -13.75 12.95 -10.88
CA ARG A 130 -14.92 13.08 -11.78
C ARG A 130 -14.63 12.70 -13.22
N ARG A 131 -13.35 12.52 -13.59
CA ARG A 131 -12.98 12.07 -14.94
C ARG A 131 -13.41 10.62 -15.17
N THR A 132 -13.51 10.22 -16.44
CA THR A 132 -13.91 8.86 -16.83
C THR A 132 -12.85 8.27 -17.76
N PRO A 133 -12.02 7.32 -17.30
CA PRO A 133 -11.94 6.83 -15.91
C PRO A 133 -11.40 7.88 -14.93
N PRO A 134 -11.62 7.73 -13.60
CA PRO A 134 -11.04 8.62 -12.60
C PRO A 134 -9.52 8.69 -12.71
N ILE A 135 -8.95 9.88 -12.60
CA ILE A 135 -7.50 10.08 -12.57
C ILE A 135 -7.04 9.99 -11.12
N ILE A 136 -6.07 9.12 -10.84
CA ILE A 136 -5.42 8.99 -9.53
C ILE A 136 -4.00 9.57 -9.65
N HIS A 137 -3.63 10.45 -8.73
CA HIS A 137 -2.35 11.19 -8.75
C HIS A 137 -1.16 10.30 -8.39
N ARG A 138 -1.28 9.44 -7.37
CA ARG A 138 -0.30 8.41 -6.93
C ARG A 138 1.00 8.91 -6.27
N ASP A 139 1.26 10.21 -6.28
CA ASP A 139 2.47 10.76 -5.66
C ASP A 139 2.16 12.03 -4.85
N ILE A 140 1.11 12.00 -4.03
CA ILE A 140 0.76 13.13 -3.16
C ILE A 140 1.67 13.13 -1.93
N LYS A 141 2.43 14.21 -1.75
CA LYS A 141 3.39 14.43 -0.67
C LYS A 141 3.76 15.92 -0.61
N PRO A 142 4.38 16.42 0.47
CA PRO A 142 4.76 17.83 0.60
C PRO A 142 5.52 18.39 -0.60
N GLU A 143 6.43 17.60 -1.20
CA GLU A 143 7.27 18.01 -2.33
C GLU A 143 6.45 18.33 -3.59
N ASN A 144 5.29 17.68 -3.75
CA ASN A 144 4.46 17.74 -4.95
C ASN A 144 3.22 18.64 -4.79
N ILE A 145 3.14 19.38 -3.69
CA ILE A 145 2.08 20.36 -3.44
C ILE A 145 2.75 21.72 -3.26
N LEU A 146 2.43 22.66 -4.13
CA LEU A 146 2.84 24.06 -3.99
C LEU A 146 1.70 24.85 -3.35
N VAL A 147 2.01 25.84 -2.52
CA VAL A 147 0.99 26.66 -1.85
C VAL A 147 1.35 28.14 -1.96
N ASP A 148 0.43 28.96 -2.47
CA ASP A 148 0.63 30.41 -2.55
C ASP A 148 0.30 31.12 -1.22
N GLN A 149 0.48 32.45 -1.21
CA GLN A 149 0.22 33.28 -0.03
C GLN A 149 -1.26 33.30 0.40
N GLN A 150 -2.18 32.89 -0.48
CA GLN A 150 -3.61 32.80 -0.23
C GLN A 150 -4.03 31.38 0.16
N LEU A 151 -3.07 30.48 0.39
CA LEU A 151 -3.28 29.07 0.72
C LEU A 151 -3.95 28.26 -0.40
N ASN A 152 -3.89 28.73 -1.65
CA ASN A 152 -4.29 27.90 -2.77
C ASN A 152 -3.20 26.85 -3.01
N ALA A 153 -3.59 25.59 -2.92
CA ALA A 153 -2.74 24.47 -3.29
C ALA A 153 -2.70 24.31 -4.82
N TYR A 154 -1.53 23.96 -5.34
CA TYR A 154 -1.31 23.54 -6.71
C TYR A 154 -0.69 22.15 -6.70
N LEU A 155 -1.30 21.21 -7.41
CA LEU A 155 -0.83 19.83 -7.46
C LEU A 155 0.09 19.64 -8.67
N VAL A 156 1.34 19.26 -8.42
CA VAL A 156 2.38 19.04 -9.45
C VAL A 156 2.83 17.58 -9.45
N ASP A 157 3.57 17.17 -10.49
CA ASP A 157 4.25 15.87 -10.56
C ASP A 157 3.34 14.64 -10.39
N PHE A 158 2.50 14.42 -11.40
CA PHE A 158 1.64 13.23 -11.48
C PHE A 158 2.48 11.97 -11.61
N GLY A 159 2.26 10.97 -10.75
CA GLY A 159 2.99 9.69 -10.75
C GLY A 159 2.56 8.72 -11.87
N LEU A 160 2.08 9.23 -13.01
CA LEU A 160 1.42 8.42 -14.05
C LEU A 160 2.40 7.51 -14.82
N ALA A 161 3.65 7.94 -15.00
CA ALA A 161 4.70 7.12 -15.62
C ALA A 161 5.12 5.87 -14.79
N ARG A 162 4.63 5.70 -13.56
CA ARG A 162 4.82 4.47 -12.76
C ARG A 162 4.02 3.27 -13.31
N ILE A 163 3.16 3.48 -14.32
CA ILE A 163 2.40 2.41 -15.00
C ILE A 163 3.31 1.71 -16.03
N ARG A 164 4.17 0.79 -15.57
CA ARG A 164 4.71 -0.26 -16.46
C ARG A 164 3.68 -1.38 -16.56
N GLY A 165 3.18 -1.66 -17.76
CA GLY A 165 2.60 -2.96 -18.15
C GLY A 165 1.54 -3.66 -17.27
N GLY A 166 0.84 -2.99 -16.36
CA GLY A 166 -0.09 -3.66 -15.43
C GLY A 166 0.60 -4.42 -14.29
N GLU A 167 1.93 -4.43 -14.25
CA GLU A 167 2.75 -4.84 -13.11
C GLU A 167 3.48 -3.58 -12.63
N VAL A 168 3.04 -3.03 -11.49
CA VAL A 168 3.75 -1.93 -10.83
C VAL A 168 5.20 -2.36 -10.68
N ALA A 169 6.10 -1.71 -11.41
CA ALA A 169 7.49 -2.10 -11.42
C ALA A 169 8.04 -1.97 -10.00
N MET A 170 8.42 -3.10 -9.41
CA MET A 170 9.05 -3.14 -8.08
C MET A 170 10.35 -2.31 -8.02
N SER A 171 10.89 -1.89 -9.17
CA SER A 171 12.00 -0.94 -9.25
C SER A 171 11.64 0.51 -8.93
N SER A 172 10.36 0.91 -9.01
CA SER A 172 9.93 2.27 -8.61
C SER A 172 9.71 2.42 -7.11
N VAL A 173 9.76 1.32 -6.34
CA VAL A 173 9.72 1.33 -4.87
C VAL A 173 10.97 2.03 -4.30
N ALA A 174 12.08 2.04 -5.05
CA ALA A 174 13.29 2.78 -4.67
C ALA A 174 13.12 4.32 -4.76
N ALA A 175 12.22 4.82 -5.63
CA ALA A 175 12.16 6.25 -5.95
C ALA A 175 11.17 7.08 -5.09
N GLY A 176 10.41 6.43 -4.19
CA GLY A 176 9.43 7.09 -3.32
C GLY A 176 9.91 7.13 -1.87
N THR A 177 9.72 8.26 -1.18
CA THR A 177 9.92 8.31 0.28
C THR A 177 8.87 7.40 0.94
N PRO A 178 9.26 6.31 1.63
CA PRO A 178 8.42 5.13 1.85
C PRO A 178 7.14 5.31 2.70
N GLY A 179 6.86 6.51 3.25
CA GLY A 179 5.73 6.71 4.16
C GLY A 179 4.45 7.35 3.59
N PHE A 180 4.48 7.97 2.40
CA PHE A 180 3.29 8.62 1.81
C PHE A 180 2.48 7.71 0.89
N MET A 181 3.09 6.62 0.44
CA MET A 181 2.47 5.67 -0.48
C MET A 181 1.38 4.89 0.27
N PRO A 182 0.15 4.81 -0.27
CA PRO A 182 -0.91 4.06 0.38
C PRO A 182 -0.60 2.56 0.34
N PRO A 183 -1.08 1.77 1.32
CA PRO A 183 -0.77 0.35 1.39
C PRO A 183 -1.10 -0.41 0.10
N GLU A 184 -2.26 -0.14 -0.52
CA GLU A 184 -2.64 -0.76 -1.79
C GLU A 184 -1.66 -0.48 -2.94
N GLU A 185 -1.01 0.69 -2.97
CA GLU A 185 0.01 0.99 -3.98
C GLU A 185 1.31 0.24 -3.68
N GLN A 186 1.74 0.22 -2.41
CA GLN A 186 2.93 -0.53 -1.96
C GLN A 186 2.82 -2.02 -2.30
N PHE A 187 1.61 -2.57 -2.23
CA PHE A 187 1.32 -3.98 -2.50
C PHE A 187 0.85 -4.25 -3.95
N GLY A 188 0.92 -3.27 -4.85
CA GLY A 188 0.57 -3.45 -6.26
C GLY A 188 -0.92 -3.76 -6.53
N ARG A 189 -1.81 -3.42 -5.59
CA ARG A 189 -3.26 -3.57 -5.73
C ARG A 189 -3.84 -2.41 -6.57
N PRO A 190 -5.06 -2.56 -7.14
CA PRO A 190 -5.70 -1.48 -7.89
C PRO A 190 -5.93 -0.24 -7.02
N LEU A 191 -5.47 0.91 -7.50
CA LEU A 191 -5.73 2.18 -6.82
C LEU A 191 -7.17 2.62 -7.00
N THR A 192 -7.70 3.30 -5.99
CA THR A 192 -9.04 3.86 -5.99
C THR A 192 -8.97 5.36 -5.71
N LYS A 193 -10.12 6.03 -5.73
CA LYS A 193 -10.24 7.44 -5.33
C LYS A 193 -9.72 7.67 -3.90
N ALA A 194 -9.88 6.68 -3.01
CA ALA A 194 -9.44 6.73 -1.63
C ALA A 194 -7.91 6.55 -1.45
N SER A 195 -7.18 6.16 -2.49
CA SER A 195 -5.72 6.04 -2.45
C SER A 195 -5.03 7.40 -2.30
N ASP A 196 -5.45 8.38 -3.09
CA ASP A 196 -4.94 9.75 -2.97
C ASP A 196 -5.34 10.43 -1.64
N LEU A 197 -6.45 10.01 -1.04
CA LEU A 197 -6.88 10.52 0.27
C LEU A 197 -5.94 10.08 1.40
N TYR A 198 -5.44 8.85 1.35
CA TYR A 198 -4.43 8.37 2.29
C TYR A 198 -3.18 9.24 2.21
N SER A 199 -2.62 9.40 1.01
CA SER A 199 -1.40 10.19 0.79
C SER A 199 -1.58 11.66 1.21
N LEU A 200 -2.76 12.24 0.98
CA LEU A 200 -3.11 13.56 1.51
C LEU A 200 -3.15 13.54 3.04
N GLY A 201 -3.80 12.56 3.67
CA GLY A 201 -3.84 12.42 5.13
C GLY A 201 -2.44 12.36 5.75
N VAL A 202 -1.54 11.56 5.16
CA VAL A 202 -0.13 11.49 5.59
C VAL A 202 0.57 12.84 5.42
N THR A 203 0.33 13.54 4.31
CA THR A 203 0.86 14.89 4.08
C THR A 203 0.42 15.86 5.16
N LEU A 204 -0.85 15.82 5.56
CA LEU A 204 -1.37 16.69 6.62
C LEU A 204 -0.77 16.34 7.99
N ILE A 205 -0.62 15.05 8.32
CA ILE A 205 0.07 14.61 9.55
C ILE A 205 1.52 15.09 9.55
N CYS A 206 2.21 15.02 8.41
CA CYS A 206 3.58 15.52 8.25
C CYS A 206 3.68 17.00 8.64
N LEU A 207 2.75 17.83 8.15
CA LEU A 207 2.71 19.28 8.45
C LEU A 207 2.35 19.55 9.91
N LEU A 208 1.31 18.88 10.44
CA LEU A 208 0.82 19.11 11.80
C LEU A 208 1.82 18.72 12.89
N THR A 209 2.62 17.69 12.62
CA THR A 209 3.65 17.20 13.54
C THR A 209 5.01 17.87 13.33
N GLY A 210 5.18 18.64 12.26
CA GLY A 210 6.49 19.17 11.84
C GLY A 210 7.51 18.08 11.49
N THR A 211 7.04 16.85 11.20
CA THR A 211 7.90 15.72 10.85
C THR A 211 8.44 15.94 9.45
N ARG A 212 9.74 15.69 9.22
CA ARG A 212 10.31 15.75 7.87
C ARG A 212 9.79 14.57 7.04
N SER A 213 9.55 14.78 5.74
CA SER A 213 9.08 13.73 4.81
C SER A 213 9.87 12.42 4.93
N VAL A 214 11.20 12.50 5.05
CA VAL A 214 12.10 11.33 5.17
C VAL A 214 11.91 10.53 6.47
N ALA A 215 11.31 11.12 7.49
CA ALA A 215 11.10 10.50 8.80
C ALA A 215 9.63 10.13 9.05
N ILE A 216 8.73 10.40 8.11
CA ILE A 216 7.29 10.16 8.29
C ILE A 216 6.98 8.67 8.50
N GLY A 217 7.78 7.78 7.91
CA GLY A 217 7.67 6.33 8.09
C GLY A 217 7.86 5.87 9.54
N ASN A 218 8.52 6.67 10.39
CA ASN A 218 8.71 6.34 11.80
C ASN A 218 7.45 6.55 12.65
N LEU A 219 6.44 7.26 12.11
CA LEU A 219 5.15 7.44 12.78
C LEU A 219 4.17 6.30 12.47
N ILE A 220 4.57 5.39 11.57
CA ILE A 220 3.79 4.24 11.14
C ILE A 220 4.17 3.07 12.05
N ASP A 221 3.19 2.45 12.70
CA ASP A 221 3.40 1.21 13.44
C ASP A 221 3.42 -0.02 12.51
N ASP A 222 3.69 -1.20 13.06
CA ASP A 222 3.76 -2.45 12.30
C ASP A 222 2.42 -2.82 11.62
N ASP A 223 1.30 -2.20 12.03
CA ASP A 223 -0.04 -2.35 11.44
C ASP A 223 -0.34 -1.31 10.34
N TYR A 224 0.67 -0.53 9.92
CA TYR A 224 0.53 0.60 8.99
C TYR A 224 -0.35 1.76 9.51
N ARG A 225 -0.62 1.83 10.82
CA ARG A 225 -1.38 2.92 11.43
C ARG A 225 -0.46 4.02 11.91
N PHE A 226 -0.93 5.26 11.80
CA PHE A 226 -0.18 6.42 12.30
C PHE A 226 -0.45 6.67 13.78
N ASP A 227 0.57 6.58 14.64
CA ASP A 227 0.52 7.08 16.04
C ASP A 227 0.98 8.54 16.11
N PHE A 228 0.13 9.46 15.62
CA PHE A 228 0.41 10.90 15.63
C PHE A 228 -0.32 11.66 16.73
N LYS A 229 -1.31 11.04 17.40
CA LYS A 229 -2.23 11.72 18.33
C LYS A 229 -1.51 12.43 19.49
N LYS A 230 -0.45 11.80 20.00
CA LYS A 230 0.38 12.35 21.09
C LYS A 230 1.19 13.58 20.66
N LEU A 231 1.46 13.72 19.36
CA LEU A 231 2.25 14.81 18.78
C LEU A 231 1.39 16.04 18.46
N VAL A 232 0.06 15.92 18.53
CA VAL A 232 -0.89 16.99 18.17
C VAL A 232 -1.97 17.24 19.25
N PRO A 233 -1.60 17.39 20.54
CA PRO A 233 -2.56 17.51 21.64
C PRO A 233 -3.48 18.74 21.56
N GLN A 234 -3.12 19.74 20.77
CA GLN A 234 -3.89 20.97 20.55
C GLN A 234 -5.11 20.78 19.63
N LEU A 235 -5.16 19.70 18.85
CA LEU A 235 -6.20 19.48 17.86
C LEU A 235 -7.50 18.98 18.51
N SER A 236 -8.64 19.35 17.93
CA SER A 236 -9.94 18.84 18.33
C SER A 236 -10.02 17.33 18.06
N SER A 237 -10.79 16.61 18.89
CA SER A 237 -11.00 15.18 18.70
C SER A 237 -11.62 14.86 17.33
N SER A 238 -12.56 15.69 16.86
CA SER A 238 -13.20 15.52 15.56
C SER A 238 -12.22 15.66 14.39
N PHE A 239 -11.27 16.60 14.46
CA PHE A 239 -10.25 16.76 13.42
C PHE A 239 -9.25 15.60 13.43
N VAL A 240 -8.87 15.12 14.61
CA VAL A 240 -8.02 13.93 14.76
C VAL A 240 -8.72 12.67 14.22
N GLU A 241 -10.02 12.50 14.50
CA GLU A 241 -10.81 11.39 13.96
C GLU A 241 -10.92 11.46 12.43
N TRP A 242 -11.14 12.67 11.87
CA TRP A 242 -11.17 12.87 10.43
C TRP A 242 -9.83 12.52 9.78
N LEU A 243 -8.69 12.97 10.36
CA LEU A 243 -7.35 12.62 9.88
C LEU A 243 -7.06 11.13 10.00
N THR A 244 -7.45 10.51 11.11
CA THR A 244 -7.30 9.06 11.32
C THR A 244 -8.04 8.30 10.21
N LYS A 245 -9.27 8.73 9.88
CA LYS A 245 -10.06 8.14 8.81
C LYS A 245 -9.44 8.33 7.42
N MET A 246 -8.75 9.44 7.16
CA MET A 246 -8.04 9.65 5.89
C MET A 246 -6.91 8.62 5.69
N VAL A 247 -6.18 8.27 6.76
CA VAL A 247 -5.00 7.39 6.72
C VAL A 247 -5.28 5.95 7.15
N GLU A 248 -6.54 5.54 7.21
CA GLU A 248 -6.89 4.16 7.52
C GLU A 248 -6.26 3.19 6.49
N PRO A 249 -5.50 2.17 6.91
CA PRO A 249 -4.87 1.26 5.95
C PRO A 249 -5.89 0.54 5.06
N ASN A 250 -7.04 0.20 5.62
CA ASN A 250 -8.13 -0.43 4.90
C ASN A 250 -8.96 0.60 4.13
N LEU A 251 -9.03 0.42 2.82
CA LEU A 251 -9.83 1.25 1.90
C LEU A 251 -11.28 1.42 2.35
N ASN A 252 -11.92 0.37 2.88
CA ASN A 252 -13.32 0.42 3.30
C ASN A 252 -13.56 1.27 4.56
N ASN A 253 -12.49 1.57 5.30
CA ASN A 253 -12.56 2.44 6.47
C ASN A 253 -12.24 3.90 6.12
N ARG A 254 -11.68 4.17 4.94
CA ARG A 254 -11.43 5.52 4.45
C ARG A 254 -12.71 6.19 3.94
N PHE A 255 -12.60 7.47 3.62
CA PHE A 255 -13.62 8.12 2.80
C PHE A 255 -13.59 7.57 1.38
N ASP A 256 -14.76 7.36 0.78
CA ASP A 256 -14.86 6.82 -0.58
C ASP A 256 -14.25 7.75 -1.64
N ASP A 257 -14.40 9.05 -1.45
CA ASP A 257 -13.91 10.08 -2.38
C ASP A 257 -13.65 11.43 -1.70
N ALA A 258 -13.05 12.34 -2.46
CA ALA A 258 -12.65 13.66 -1.99
C ALA A 258 -13.83 14.56 -1.62
N ILE A 259 -15.00 14.40 -2.26
CA ILE A 259 -16.20 15.18 -1.93
C ILE A 259 -16.72 14.78 -0.55
N VAL A 260 -16.79 13.47 -0.27
CA VAL A 260 -17.20 12.96 1.05
C VAL A 260 -16.22 13.44 2.13
N ALA A 261 -14.92 13.29 1.91
CA ALA A 261 -13.89 13.74 2.85
C ALA A 261 -13.96 15.26 3.11
N MET A 262 -14.11 16.06 2.05
CA MET A 262 -14.23 17.51 2.14
C MET A 262 -15.50 17.96 2.86
N THR A 263 -16.64 17.30 2.59
CA THR A 263 -17.92 17.61 3.24
C THR A 263 -17.84 17.33 4.74
N ALA A 264 -17.18 16.24 5.14
CA ALA A 264 -16.94 15.93 6.54
C ALA A 264 -15.97 16.92 7.21
N LEU A 265 -14.98 17.46 6.48
CA LEU A 265 -13.97 18.37 7.03
C LEU A 265 -14.50 19.79 7.30
N LYS A 266 -15.32 20.33 6.39
CA LYS A 266 -15.80 21.73 6.45
C LYS A 266 -16.32 22.17 7.83
N PRO A 267 -17.22 21.42 8.51
CA PRO A 267 -17.80 21.85 9.79
C PRO A 267 -16.90 21.58 11.01
N ILE A 268 -15.74 20.94 10.86
CA ILE A 268 -14.90 20.55 11.99
C ILE A 268 -14.03 21.72 12.43
N ASP A 269 -14.13 22.13 13.69
CA ASP A 269 -13.17 23.05 14.31
C ASP A 269 -11.82 22.36 14.51
N VAL A 270 -10.71 23.00 14.13
CA VAL A 270 -9.40 22.35 14.13
C VAL A 270 -8.78 22.28 15.53
N VAL A 271 -8.96 23.33 16.33
CA VAL A 271 -8.43 23.43 17.70
C VAL A 271 -9.57 23.23 18.67
N GLY A 272 -9.36 22.42 19.71
CA GLY A 272 -10.39 22.13 20.70
C GLY A 272 -10.78 23.37 21.50
N SER A 273 -12.05 23.80 21.40
CA SER A 273 -12.62 24.71 22.40
C SER A 273 -12.85 23.95 23.70
N SER A 274 -12.26 24.42 24.79
CA SER A 274 -12.60 23.94 26.13
C SER A 274 -14.10 24.17 26.42
N ILE A 275 -14.84 23.08 26.70
CA ILE A 275 -16.13 22.97 27.42
C ILE A 275 -17.46 22.92 26.61
N LYS A 276 -18.25 21.87 26.96
CA LYS A 276 -19.71 21.55 26.82
C LYS A 276 -20.07 20.69 25.60
N SER A 277 -20.74 19.53 25.67
CA SER A 277 -21.76 19.05 26.60
C SER A 277 -22.01 17.53 26.43
N ARG A 278 -22.18 16.81 27.56
CA ARG A 278 -22.74 15.45 27.66
C ARG A 278 -24.09 15.32 26.94
N LYS A 279 -24.37 14.15 26.33
CA LYS A 279 -25.63 13.41 26.58
C LYS A 279 -25.39 11.89 26.60
N LYS A 280 -25.64 11.29 27.76
CA LYS A 280 -25.85 9.85 27.95
C LYS A 280 -27.27 9.52 27.46
N ALA A 281 -27.46 8.35 26.86
CA ALA A 281 -28.76 7.69 26.79
C ALA A 281 -28.62 6.29 27.41
N ALA A 282 -29.50 5.98 28.35
CA ALA A 282 -29.57 4.72 29.07
C ALA A 282 -30.95 4.09 28.84
N VAL A 283 -30.92 2.80 28.48
CA VAL A 283 -31.78 1.66 28.88
C VAL A 283 -33.29 1.71 28.62
N LEU A 284 -33.77 0.69 27.90
CA LEU A 284 -34.90 -0.15 28.32
C LEU A 284 -34.73 -1.56 27.73
N GLY A 285 -34.66 -2.55 28.62
CA GLY A 285 -34.67 -3.97 28.25
C GLY A 285 -36.08 -4.56 28.26
N LEU A 286 -36.22 -5.78 27.76
CA LEU A 286 -37.16 -6.80 28.25
C LEU A 286 -36.64 -8.18 27.85
N ALA A 287 -36.65 -9.08 28.83
CA ALA A 287 -36.27 -10.48 28.73
C ALA A 287 -37.46 -11.34 28.24
N SER A 288 -37.16 -12.43 27.55
CA SER A 288 -38.01 -13.62 27.59
C SER A 288 -37.18 -14.90 27.38
N ILE A 289 -37.46 -15.83 28.28
CA ILE A 289 -36.85 -17.15 28.51
C ILE A 289 -37.26 -18.15 27.43
N GLY A 290 -36.36 -19.06 27.07
CA GLY A 290 -36.67 -20.27 26.33
C GLY A 290 -35.54 -21.29 26.42
N ILE A 291 -35.60 -22.17 27.43
CA ILE A 291 -34.78 -23.38 27.56
C ILE A 291 -35.39 -24.46 26.68
N ILE A 292 -34.63 -25.07 25.75
CA ILE A 292 -34.73 -26.51 25.47
C ILE A 292 -33.32 -27.07 25.28
N ALA A 293 -33.05 -28.13 26.04
CA ALA A 293 -31.83 -28.88 26.13
C ALA A 293 -31.55 -29.76 24.89
N GLY A 294 -30.27 -29.95 24.59
CA GLY A 294 -29.74 -30.97 23.70
C GLY A 294 -28.29 -31.26 24.08
N LEU A 295 -28.09 -32.29 24.90
CA LEU A 295 -26.82 -32.75 25.43
C LEU A 295 -25.84 -33.13 24.31
N GLY A 296 -24.63 -32.59 24.37
CA GLY A 296 -23.52 -32.99 23.50
C GLY A 296 -22.20 -32.35 23.93
N VAL A 297 -21.55 -32.95 24.93
CA VAL A 297 -20.12 -32.78 25.32
C VAL A 297 -19.68 -31.32 25.59
N MET A 298 -19.77 -30.93 26.87
CA MET A 298 -19.13 -29.74 27.41
C MET A 298 -17.61 -29.98 27.51
N MET A 299 -16.86 -29.60 26.47
CA MET A 299 -15.40 -29.44 26.60
C MET A 299 -15.10 -28.03 27.10
N ILE A 300 -14.54 -27.96 28.30
CA ILE A 300 -14.09 -26.75 28.98
C ILE A 300 -12.91 -26.16 28.19
N TYR A 301 -13.06 -24.94 27.66
CA TYR A 301 -11.94 -24.12 27.21
C TYR A 301 -11.84 -22.88 28.10
N PRO A 302 -10.63 -22.49 28.57
CA PRO A 302 -10.44 -21.26 29.30
C PRO A 302 -10.53 -20.05 28.35
N ALA A 303 -10.96 -18.92 28.91
CA ALA A 303 -11.38 -17.67 28.27
C ALA A 303 -10.35 -17.02 27.33
N LEU A 304 -10.84 -16.36 26.27
CA LEU A 304 -10.30 -15.16 25.60
C LEU A 304 -11.21 -14.61 24.47
N THR A 305 -12.45 -15.09 24.31
CA THR A 305 -13.36 -14.66 23.24
C THR A 305 -14.43 -13.68 23.74
N THR A 306 -14.69 -12.61 23.00
CA THR A 306 -15.82 -11.71 23.29
C THR A 306 -17.15 -12.37 22.87
N PRO A 307 -18.31 -12.00 23.47
CA PRO A 307 -19.62 -12.59 23.10
C PRO A 307 -19.96 -12.48 21.60
N ARG A 308 -19.43 -11.44 20.95
CA ARG A 308 -19.57 -11.22 19.49
C ARG A 308 -18.77 -12.25 18.69
N GLN A 309 -17.56 -12.59 19.12
CA GLN A 309 -16.71 -13.58 18.45
C GLN A 309 -17.24 -15.01 18.62
N GLU A 310 -17.81 -15.35 19.77
CA GLU A 310 -18.45 -16.67 19.96
C GLU A 310 -19.60 -16.89 18.97
N THR A 311 -20.41 -15.86 18.75
CA THR A 311 -21.51 -15.92 17.77
C THR A 311 -20.97 -16.11 16.34
N LEU A 312 -19.86 -15.46 16.00
CA LEU A 312 -19.20 -15.59 14.69
C LEU A 312 -18.58 -16.97 14.50
N VAL A 313 -17.89 -17.50 15.52
CA VAL A 313 -17.29 -18.84 15.48
C VAL A 313 -18.36 -19.91 15.30
N LYS A 314 -19.47 -19.82 16.04
CA LYS A 314 -20.59 -20.74 15.89
C LYS A 314 -21.16 -20.69 14.47
N ARG A 315 -21.41 -19.49 13.94
CA ARG A 315 -21.88 -19.31 12.56
C ARG A 315 -20.91 -19.90 11.56
N LEU A 316 -19.61 -19.66 11.70
CA LEU A 316 -18.58 -20.22 10.83
C LEU A 316 -18.59 -21.76 10.86
N LEU A 317 -18.66 -22.36 12.04
CA LEU A 317 -18.62 -23.82 12.16
C LEU A 317 -19.87 -24.48 11.56
N GLU A 318 -21.04 -23.85 11.68
CA GLU A 318 -22.31 -24.34 11.14
C GLU A 318 -22.45 -24.10 9.63
N THR A 319 -22.17 -22.87 9.19
CA THR A 319 -22.47 -22.43 7.81
C THR A 319 -21.30 -22.56 6.86
N LYS A 320 -20.07 -22.65 7.38
CA LYS A 320 -18.82 -22.52 6.62
C LYS A 320 -18.65 -21.17 5.91
N GLU A 321 -19.46 -20.16 6.26
CA GLU A 321 -19.43 -18.83 5.65
C GLU A 321 -19.00 -17.76 6.66
N CYS A 322 -17.86 -17.12 6.40
CA CYS A 322 -17.38 -15.99 7.18
C CYS A 322 -16.45 -15.07 6.37
N GLU A 323 -16.90 -14.67 5.18
CA GLU A 323 -16.24 -13.62 4.40
C GLU A 323 -16.14 -12.32 5.23
N LYS A 324 -14.96 -11.70 5.26
CA LYS A 324 -14.68 -10.43 5.98
C LYS A 324 -14.96 -10.44 7.49
N CYS A 325 -15.09 -11.63 8.08
CA CYS A 325 -15.30 -11.73 9.52
C CYS A 325 -14.07 -11.34 10.32
N ASP A 326 -14.31 -10.80 11.52
CA ASP A 326 -13.26 -10.59 12.51
C ASP A 326 -13.18 -11.78 13.47
N LEU A 327 -12.17 -12.60 13.23
CA LEU A 327 -11.77 -13.79 13.98
C LEU A 327 -10.35 -13.59 14.56
N HIS A 328 -9.93 -12.34 14.81
CA HIS A 328 -8.63 -12.06 15.43
C HIS A 328 -8.50 -12.78 16.79
N GLY A 329 -7.39 -13.50 16.96
CA GLY A 329 -7.02 -14.18 18.19
C GLY A 329 -7.93 -15.33 18.61
N VAL A 330 -8.90 -15.73 17.78
CA VAL A 330 -9.85 -16.80 18.16
C VAL A 330 -9.15 -18.15 18.27
N ASN A 331 -9.69 -19.02 19.13
CA ASN A 331 -9.24 -20.40 19.21
C ASN A 331 -10.14 -21.30 18.35
N LEU A 332 -9.59 -21.80 17.24
CA LEU A 332 -10.17 -22.74 16.28
C LEU A 332 -9.30 -24.01 16.17
N LYS A 333 -8.52 -24.33 17.20
CA LYS A 333 -7.67 -25.53 17.23
C LYS A 333 -8.50 -26.79 16.96
N GLY A 334 -8.09 -27.57 15.96
CA GLY A 334 -8.78 -28.79 15.54
C GLY A 334 -10.15 -28.57 14.87
N ALA A 335 -10.55 -27.32 14.60
CA ALA A 335 -11.83 -27.03 13.98
C ALA A 335 -11.93 -27.62 12.56
N ASN A 336 -13.12 -28.12 12.21
CA ASN A 336 -13.40 -28.51 10.83
C ASN A 336 -13.94 -27.29 10.05
N LEU A 337 -13.08 -26.71 9.22
CA LEU A 337 -13.31 -25.55 8.36
C LEU A 337 -13.11 -25.90 6.88
N GLY A 338 -13.18 -27.19 6.51
CA GLY A 338 -13.04 -27.64 5.13
C GLY A 338 -14.12 -27.00 4.26
N ASN A 339 -13.72 -26.51 3.07
CA ASN A 339 -14.54 -25.75 2.14
C ASN A 339 -15.10 -24.42 2.70
N ALA A 340 -14.62 -23.93 3.84
CA ALA A 340 -15.11 -22.68 4.38
C ALA A 340 -14.70 -21.48 3.52
N ASN A 341 -15.63 -20.54 3.36
CA ASN A 341 -15.37 -19.25 2.77
C ASN A 341 -14.94 -18.26 3.86
N LEU A 342 -13.63 -18.03 3.91
CA LEU A 342 -12.93 -17.14 4.82
C LEU A 342 -12.22 -16.01 4.04
N ARG A 343 -12.69 -15.71 2.83
CA ARG A 343 -12.14 -14.63 2.00
C ARG A 343 -12.14 -13.32 2.78
N ASP A 344 -11.03 -12.58 2.73
CA ASP A 344 -10.83 -11.30 3.44
C ASP A 344 -11.04 -11.37 4.97
N ALA A 345 -11.14 -12.57 5.57
CA ALA A 345 -11.35 -12.70 7.01
C ALA A 345 -10.10 -12.29 7.79
N ASN A 346 -10.30 -11.65 8.94
CA ASN A 346 -9.23 -11.38 9.89
C ASN A 346 -9.06 -12.55 10.85
N LEU A 347 -8.01 -13.33 10.67
CA LEU A 347 -7.58 -14.46 11.50
C LEU A 347 -6.21 -14.19 12.15
N GLN A 348 -5.80 -12.92 12.25
CA GLN A 348 -4.50 -12.56 12.84
C GLN A 348 -4.41 -13.10 14.27
N GLY A 349 -3.29 -13.75 14.59
CA GLY A 349 -3.05 -14.37 15.89
C GLY A 349 -4.00 -15.53 16.25
N ALA A 350 -4.90 -15.96 15.36
CA ALA A 350 -5.82 -17.06 15.64
C ALA A 350 -5.07 -18.38 15.85
N ASN A 351 -5.59 -19.23 16.74
CA ASN A 351 -5.09 -20.59 16.91
C ASN A 351 -5.88 -21.55 16.02
N LEU A 352 -5.26 -22.03 14.95
CA LEU A 352 -5.77 -22.98 13.96
C LEU A 352 -4.95 -24.28 13.93
N GLU A 353 -4.16 -24.56 14.98
CA GLU A 353 -3.37 -25.80 15.07
C GLU A 353 -4.26 -27.02 14.84
N PHE A 354 -3.82 -27.96 14.02
CA PHE A 354 -4.58 -29.18 13.65
C PHE A 354 -5.95 -28.94 13.00
N ALA A 355 -6.32 -27.71 12.65
CA ALA A 355 -7.60 -27.45 11.99
C ALA A 355 -7.62 -28.03 10.58
N ASN A 356 -8.80 -28.45 10.11
CA ASN A 356 -9.02 -28.84 8.74
C ASN A 356 -9.54 -27.64 7.93
N LEU A 357 -8.72 -27.09 7.06
CA LEU A 357 -9.01 -25.99 6.12
C LEU A 357 -8.93 -26.49 4.65
N GLY A 358 -9.02 -27.80 4.41
CA GLY A 358 -8.92 -28.36 3.07
C GLY A 358 -9.96 -27.75 2.12
N ASN A 359 -9.52 -27.29 0.95
CA ASN A 359 -10.32 -26.56 -0.05
C ASN A 359 -10.98 -25.25 0.47
N ALA A 360 -10.59 -24.73 1.63
CA ALA A 360 -11.12 -23.46 2.13
C ALA A 360 -10.69 -22.29 1.21
N ASN A 361 -11.54 -21.29 1.10
CA ASN A 361 -11.22 -20.03 0.43
C ASN A 361 -10.71 -19.02 1.46
N LEU A 362 -9.41 -18.81 1.50
CA LEU A 362 -8.68 -17.84 2.34
C LEU A 362 -8.07 -16.71 1.49
N GLN A 363 -8.59 -16.47 0.28
CA GLN A 363 -8.10 -15.42 -0.60
C GLN A 363 -8.12 -14.07 0.15
N GLU A 364 -7.00 -13.36 0.12
CA GLU A 364 -6.81 -12.06 0.78
C GLU A 364 -7.03 -12.06 2.32
N ALA A 365 -7.12 -13.23 2.96
CA ALA A 365 -7.29 -13.32 4.42
C ALA A 365 -6.05 -12.83 5.20
N TYR A 366 -6.27 -12.31 6.41
CA TYR A 366 -5.22 -11.84 7.31
C TYR A 366 -4.93 -12.91 8.36
N LEU A 367 -3.77 -13.53 8.32
CA LEU A 367 -3.32 -14.65 9.16
C LEU A 367 -1.95 -14.33 9.79
N ASP A 368 -1.54 -13.06 9.83
CA ASP A 368 -0.29 -12.65 10.47
C ASP A 368 -0.25 -13.16 11.91
N ASN A 369 0.88 -13.78 12.29
CA ASN A 369 1.08 -14.42 13.60
C ASN A 369 0.08 -15.55 13.96
N ALA A 370 -0.73 -16.04 13.02
CA ALA A 370 -1.64 -17.16 13.28
C ALA A 370 -0.86 -18.47 13.50
N LYS A 371 -1.42 -19.36 14.34
CA LYS A 371 -0.85 -20.68 14.61
C LYS A 371 -1.58 -21.72 13.77
N LEU A 372 -0.94 -22.21 12.73
CA LEU A 372 -1.44 -23.21 11.77
C LEU A 372 -0.61 -24.51 11.82
N GLY A 373 0.17 -24.72 12.88
CA GLY A 373 0.99 -25.92 13.06
C GLY A 373 0.19 -27.19 12.86
N SER A 374 0.66 -28.07 11.97
CA SER A 374 0.00 -29.32 11.58
C SER A 374 -1.46 -29.18 11.07
N ALA A 375 -1.89 -27.99 10.66
CA ALA A 375 -3.19 -27.79 10.02
C ALA A 375 -3.23 -28.40 8.60
N ASN A 376 -4.42 -28.79 8.16
CA ASN A 376 -4.63 -29.27 6.79
C ASN A 376 -5.20 -28.16 5.90
N LEU A 377 -4.38 -27.54 5.07
CA LEU A 377 -4.75 -26.56 4.04
C LEU A 377 -4.66 -27.14 2.62
N GLY A 378 -4.74 -28.46 2.46
CA GLY A 378 -4.66 -29.11 1.15
C GLY A 378 -5.67 -28.51 0.17
N SER A 379 -5.21 -28.12 -1.02
CA SER A 379 -6.00 -27.45 -2.06
C SER A 379 -6.72 -26.16 -1.63
N ALA A 380 -6.37 -25.56 -0.49
CA ALA A 380 -6.94 -24.29 -0.06
C ALA A 380 -6.51 -23.15 -1.00
N ASN A 381 -7.36 -22.14 -1.16
CA ASN A 381 -7.04 -20.92 -1.89
C ASN A 381 -6.54 -19.84 -0.92
N LEU A 382 -5.24 -19.62 -0.86
CA LEU A 382 -4.54 -18.61 -0.04
C LEU A 382 -3.97 -17.48 -0.91
N GLU A 383 -4.50 -17.31 -2.11
CA GLU A 383 -4.02 -16.28 -3.03
C GLU A 383 -4.07 -14.89 -2.37
N PHE A 384 -2.93 -14.19 -2.39
CA PHE A 384 -2.71 -12.90 -1.73
C PHE A 384 -2.99 -12.84 -0.22
N ALA A 385 -3.12 -13.99 0.46
CA ALA A 385 -3.28 -14.02 1.92
C ALA A 385 -2.03 -13.48 2.63
N LYS A 386 -2.21 -12.84 3.79
CA LYS A 386 -1.13 -12.33 4.63
C LYS A 386 -0.85 -13.32 5.76
N LEU A 387 0.29 -13.97 5.76
CA LEU A 387 0.71 -14.93 6.78
C LEU A 387 2.10 -14.55 7.35
N GLY A 388 2.37 -13.25 7.49
CA GLY A 388 3.64 -12.77 8.04
C GLY A 388 3.86 -13.36 9.43
N SER A 389 5.03 -13.94 9.66
CA SER A 389 5.38 -14.60 10.94
C SER A 389 4.40 -15.69 11.41
N ALA A 390 3.53 -16.22 10.52
CA ALA A 390 2.63 -17.30 10.86
C ALA A 390 3.39 -18.62 11.08
N ASP A 391 2.88 -19.46 11.98
CA ASP A 391 3.44 -20.79 12.23
C ASP A 391 2.66 -21.85 11.45
N LEU A 392 3.24 -22.34 10.36
CA LEU A 392 2.75 -23.43 9.52
C LEU A 392 3.65 -24.69 9.66
N GLY A 393 4.35 -24.86 10.78
CA GLY A 393 5.20 -26.01 11.03
C GLY A 393 4.46 -27.34 10.79
N SER A 394 5.02 -28.18 9.91
CA SER A 394 4.42 -29.46 9.51
C SER A 394 2.98 -29.39 8.95
N ALA A 395 2.49 -28.20 8.55
CA ALA A 395 1.17 -28.07 7.93
C ALA A 395 1.14 -28.73 6.54
N ASN A 396 -0.04 -29.20 6.14
CA ASN A 396 -0.27 -29.73 4.81
C ASN A 396 -0.87 -28.67 3.89
N LEU A 397 -0.08 -28.15 2.95
CA LEU A 397 -0.46 -27.20 1.90
C LEU A 397 -0.37 -27.84 0.50
N GLY A 398 -0.44 -29.17 0.40
CA GLY A 398 -0.36 -29.87 -0.88
C GLY A 398 -1.41 -29.34 -1.87
N SER A 399 -1.00 -29.01 -3.09
CA SER A 399 -1.83 -28.40 -4.15
C SER A 399 -2.51 -27.08 -3.78
N ALA A 400 -2.17 -26.44 -2.66
CA ALA A 400 -2.75 -25.16 -2.29
C ALA A 400 -2.32 -24.04 -3.25
N ASN A 401 -3.19 -23.05 -3.43
CA ASN A 401 -2.87 -21.85 -4.21
C ASN A 401 -2.40 -20.72 -3.29
N LEU A 402 -1.10 -20.47 -3.26
CA LEU A 402 -0.45 -19.40 -2.48
C LEU A 402 0.08 -18.27 -3.39
N ARG A 403 -0.48 -18.11 -4.59
CA ARG A 403 -0.02 -17.08 -5.54
C ARG A 403 -0.04 -15.70 -4.89
N GLY A 404 1.10 -15.02 -4.89
CA GLY A 404 1.25 -13.68 -4.31
C GLY A 404 1.02 -13.58 -2.81
N ALA A 405 0.97 -14.70 -2.07
CA ALA A 405 0.80 -14.67 -0.61
C ALA A 405 2.05 -14.10 0.09
N PHE A 406 1.87 -13.52 1.28
CA PHE A 406 2.93 -12.91 2.07
C PHE A 406 3.28 -13.81 3.26
N LEU A 407 4.41 -14.51 3.20
CA LEU A 407 4.91 -15.42 4.24
C LEU A 407 6.28 -14.99 4.76
N ALA A 408 6.60 -13.69 4.70
CA ALA A 408 7.87 -13.18 5.21
C ALA A 408 8.03 -13.55 6.69
N SER A 409 9.21 -14.05 7.06
CA SER A 409 9.54 -14.56 8.40
C SER A 409 8.63 -15.68 8.92
N GLY A 410 7.83 -16.34 8.06
CA GLY A 410 6.96 -17.44 8.46
C GLY A 410 7.73 -18.71 8.82
N HIS A 411 7.14 -19.55 9.67
CA HIS A 411 7.68 -20.85 10.03
C HIS A 411 6.97 -21.97 9.26
N LEU A 412 7.65 -22.61 8.32
CA LEU A 412 7.12 -23.69 7.48
C LEU A 412 7.99 -24.96 7.58
N GLN A 413 8.73 -25.12 8.67
CA GLN A 413 9.63 -26.25 8.83
C GLN A 413 8.86 -27.58 8.72
N GLY A 414 9.30 -28.45 7.81
CA GLY A 414 8.66 -29.74 7.54
C GLY A 414 7.26 -29.66 6.90
N ALA A 415 6.80 -28.49 6.47
CA ALA A 415 5.51 -28.35 5.81
C ALA A 415 5.48 -29.09 4.46
N ASN A 416 4.30 -29.59 4.08
CA ASN A 416 4.08 -30.20 2.78
C ASN A 416 3.48 -29.18 1.79
N LEU A 417 4.24 -28.76 0.80
CA LEU A 417 3.88 -27.81 -0.26
C LEU A 417 3.92 -28.48 -1.65
N GLU A 418 3.83 -29.82 -1.70
CA GLU A 418 3.88 -30.55 -2.96
C GLU A 418 2.78 -30.08 -3.93
N PHE A 419 3.15 -29.80 -5.18
CA PHE A 419 2.27 -29.23 -6.22
C PHE A 419 1.65 -27.86 -5.91
N ALA A 420 2.05 -27.19 -4.83
CA ALA A 420 1.50 -25.88 -4.48
C ALA A 420 1.88 -24.81 -5.52
N ASN A 421 0.96 -23.87 -5.76
CA ASN A 421 1.23 -22.70 -6.58
C ASN A 421 1.76 -21.56 -5.70
N LEU A 422 3.07 -21.37 -5.69
CA LEU A 422 3.80 -20.35 -4.93
C LEU A 422 4.26 -19.19 -5.81
N ARG A 423 3.64 -18.98 -6.98
CA ARG A 423 4.10 -17.94 -7.91
C ARG A 423 3.99 -16.56 -7.27
N GLY A 424 5.07 -15.78 -7.28
CA GLY A 424 5.09 -14.43 -6.72
C GLY A 424 4.96 -14.37 -5.19
N VAL A 425 5.08 -15.50 -4.48
CA VAL A 425 5.01 -15.53 -3.02
C VAL A 425 6.18 -14.77 -2.41
N ASN A 426 5.96 -14.07 -1.30
CA ASN A 426 7.04 -13.49 -0.50
C ASN A 426 7.41 -14.44 0.65
N LEU A 427 8.57 -15.07 0.59
CA LEU A 427 9.12 -15.96 1.61
C LEU A 427 10.40 -15.38 2.26
N GLY A 428 10.59 -14.06 2.18
CA GLY A 428 11.78 -13.40 2.71
C GLY A 428 12.04 -13.77 4.17
N SER A 429 13.24 -14.23 4.50
CA SER A 429 13.62 -14.71 5.83
C SER A 429 12.77 -15.85 6.42
N ALA A 430 11.90 -16.49 5.63
CA ALA A 430 11.06 -17.60 6.10
C ALA A 430 11.88 -18.88 6.33
N ASN A 431 11.41 -19.74 7.23
CA ASN A 431 12.03 -21.03 7.52
C ASN A 431 11.26 -22.19 6.87
N LEU A 432 11.78 -22.73 5.77
CA LEU A 432 11.28 -23.92 5.06
C LEU A 432 12.18 -25.14 5.25
N GLY A 433 12.95 -25.20 6.35
CA GLY A 433 13.83 -26.33 6.63
C GLY A 433 13.09 -27.67 6.53
N SER A 434 13.65 -28.63 5.79
CA SER A 434 13.05 -29.96 5.55
C SER A 434 11.64 -29.96 4.94
N ALA A 435 11.14 -28.84 4.41
CA ALA A 435 9.83 -28.78 3.76
C ALA A 435 9.82 -29.56 2.44
N ASN A 436 8.66 -30.10 2.06
CA ASN A 436 8.47 -30.76 0.76
C ASN A 436 7.85 -29.79 -0.25
N LEU A 437 8.63 -29.28 -1.19
CA LEU A 437 8.21 -28.42 -2.31
C LEU A 437 8.21 -29.18 -3.65
N GLY A 438 8.07 -30.50 -3.64
CA GLY A 438 8.07 -31.32 -4.85
C GLY A 438 7.07 -30.79 -5.90
N SER A 439 7.55 -30.56 -7.12
CA SER A 439 6.73 -30.03 -8.23
C SER A 439 6.01 -28.69 -7.97
N ALA A 440 6.36 -27.96 -6.92
CA ALA A 440 5.76 -26.66 -6.62
C ALA A 440 6.18 -25.58 -7.63
N ASN A 441 5.34 -24.57 -7.83
CA ASN A 441 5.63 -23.47 -8.74
C ASN A 441 6.10 -22.22 -7.97
N LEU A 442 7.41 -21.97 -7.90
CA LEU A 442 8.03 -20.82 -7.24
C LEU A 442 8.53 -19.74 -8.23
N LYS A 443 7.99 -19.67 -9.45
CA LYS A 443 8.32 -18.55 -10.36
C LYS A 443 7.99 -17.21 -9.71
N ASP A 444 8.82 -16.20 -9.95
CA ASP A 444 8.69 -14.86 -9.40
C ASP A 444 8.68 -14.79 -7.85
N ALA A 445 8.97 -15.89 -7.14
CA ALA A 445 8.98 -15.91 -5.68
C ALA A 445 10.15 -15.12 -5.10
N TYR A 446 9.89 -14.35 -4.03
CA TYR A 446 10.92 -13.64 -3.29
C TYR A 446 11.47 -14.53 -2.17
N LEU A 447 12.74 -14.92 -2.29
CA LEU A 447 13.39 -15.92 -1.43
C LEU A 447 14.61 -15.36 -0.66
N GLU A 448 14.76 -14.03 -0.57
CA GLU A 448 15.92 -13.45 0.10
C GLU A 448 15.96 -13.86 1.58
N GLY A 449 17.07 -14.45 2.02
CA GLY A 449 17.24 -14.90 3.41
C GLY A 449 16.43 -16.14 3.78
N THR A 450 15.69 -16.75 2.85
CA THR A 450 14.89 -17.94 3.13
C THR A 450 15.79 -19.13 3.48
N ASN A 451 15.43 -19.85 4.55
CA ASN A 451 16.08 -21.10 4.91
C ASN A 451 15.38 -22.29 4.24
N LEU A 452 16.06 -22.95 3.30
CA LEU A 452 15.62 -24.17 2.60
C LEU A 452 16.51 -25.37 2.94
N GLU A 453 17.22 -25.34 4.08
CA GLU A 453 18.10 -26.44 4.47
C GLU A 453 17.35 -27.78 4.51
N GLY A 454 17.85 -28.76 3.76
CA GLY A 454 17.24 -30.10 3.67
C GLY A 454 15.88 -30.17 2.97
N ALA A 455 15.37 -29.06 2.39
CA ALA A 455 14.09 -29.06 1.69
C ALA A 455 14.12 -29.90 0.40
N ASN A 456 12.98 -30.46 0.00
CA ASN A 456 12.84 -31.20 -1.25
C ASN A 456 12.18 -30.33 -2.34
N LEU A 457 12.95 -29.87 -3.33
CA LEU A 457 12.46 -29.08 -4.46
C LEU A 457 12.43 -29.89 -5.77
N LYS A 458 12.48 -31.24 -5.73
CA LYS A 458 12.48 -32.05 -6.95
C LYS A 458 11.30 -31.70 -7.87
N GLY A 459 11.57 -31.36 -9.12
CA GLY A 459 10.57 -30.93 -10.11
C GLY A 459 9.97 -29.55 -9.89
N ALA A 460 10.37 -28.80 -8.86
CA ALA A 460 9.88 -27.45 -8.62
C ALA A 460 10.31 -26.50 -9.75
N LYS A 461 9.51 -25.46 -10.00
CA LYS A 461 9.81 -24.40 -10.97
C LYS A 461 10.32 -23.17 -10.23
N LEU A 462 11.55 -22.73 -10.49
CA LEU A 462 12.16 -21.54 -9.91
C LEU A 462 12.91 -20.74 -10.98
N ASP A 463 13.04 -19.44 -10.76
CA ASP A 463 13.87 -18.57 -11.60
C ASP A 463 15.34 -18.60 -11.16
N THR A 464 16.24 -18.24 -12.08
CA THR A 464 17.70 -18.36 -11.92
C THR A 464 18.33 -17.35 -10.95
N LYS A 465 17.55 -16.47 -10.32
CA LYS A 465 18.04 -15.36 -9.47
C LYS A 465 17.77 -15.63 -7.98
N LEU A 466 18.37 -16.69 -7.45
CA LEU A 466 18.25 -17.07 -6.04
C LEU A 466 19.37 -16.47 -5.19
N ARG A 467 19.36 -15.14 -5.02
CA ARG A 467 20.36 -14.49 -4.16
C ARG A 467 20.00 -14.69 -2.69
N ASN A 468 20.97 -15.10 -1.88
CA ASN A 468 20.92 -15.12 -0.41
C ASN A 468 19.94 -16.12 0.27
N ALA A 469 19.44 -17.14 -0.44
CA ALA A 469 18.70 -18.26 0.20
C ALA A 469 19.65 -19.39 0.61
N ASN A 470 19.38 -20.05 1.74
CA ASN A 470 20.16 -21.21 2.21
C ASN A 470 19.61 -22.51 1.65
N PHE A 471 20.30 -23.12 0.68
CA PHE A 471 19.93 -24.41 0.08
C PHE A 471 20.71 -25.61 0.64
N LYS A 472 21.48 -25.47 1.72
CA LYS A 472 22.36 -26.53 2.20
C LYS A 472 21.60 -27.86 2.37
N GLY A 473 22.08 -28.91 1.71
CA GLY A 473 21.48 -30.24 1.80
C GLY A 473 20.10 -30.41 1.15
N ALA A 474 19.55 -29.38 0.49
CA ALA A 474 18.29 -29.44 -0.23
C ALA A 474 18.39 -30.35 -1.47
N ILE A 475 17.27 -30.96 -1.87
CA ILE A 475 17.14 -31.65 -3.17
C ILE A 475 16.66 -30.61 -4.18
N MET A 476 17.45 -30.35 -5.21
CA MET A 476 17.18 -29.35 -6.24
C MET A 476 16.16 -29.85 -7.28
N PRO A 477 15.64 -28.97 -8.16
CA PRO A 477 14.65 -29.34 -9.18
C PRO A 477 15.02 -30.52 -10.07
N ASP A 478 16.30 -30.67 -10.40
CA ASP A 478 16.83 -31.78 -11.20
C ASP A 478 17.00 -33.09 -10.40
N GLY A 479 16.73 -33.07 -9.10
CA GLY A 479 16.87 -34.19 -8.17
C GLY A 479 18.25 -34.32 -7.53
N THR A 480 19.20 -33.42 -7.83
CA THR A 480 20.52 -33.43 -7.21
C THR A 480 20.49 -32.83 -5.79
N LYS A 481 21.43 -33.20 -4.93
CA LYS A 481 21.55 -32.62 -3.58
C LYS A 481 22.48 -31.41 -3.61
N HIS A 482 22.00 -30.24 -3.18
CA HIS A 482 22.81 -29.05 -3.02
C HIS A 482 23.76 -29.23 -1.84
N ARG A 483 25.04 -28.94 -2.07
CA ARG A 483 26.09 -29.10 -1.06
C ARG A 483 26.05 -28.01 -0.01
#